data_AF-A0A6V8K879-F1
#
_entry.id   AF-A0A6V8K879-F1
#
_cell.length_a   1.000
_cell.length_b   1.000
_cell.length_c   1.000
_cell.angle_alpha   90.00
_cell.angle_beta   90.00
_cell.angle_gamma   90.00
#
_symmetry.space_group_name_H-M   'P 1'
#
loop_
_entity.id
_entity.type
_entity.pdbx_description
1 polymer ?
#
loop_
_entity_poly.entity_id
_entity_poly.type
_entity_poly.pdbx_seq_one_letter_code
_entity_poly.pdbx_strand_id
1 'polypeptide(L)'
;MRTGDLLRRLDSRLLPPLARAMSRLAQGRLRMRVLTGVALLSSTAVLLTAVWAADRGAPGGDPTVGEVVRVGVVEGQSIPGYVASSREELAKLVATPPSTGDTYALVTLTNYLAPERLTPVLRDVAVAQVFGRVPLADTQTQIVHIPAARIPTDVVDGMAQVAERKEAEAAEYRTLSGTLTGDSERERQLRQVYDSGAAVAAAEATAYRSSCSCVYAAVIRATPTALKQISGRSEVRAVDPAPEVRRLDRAVFLPPLPEQTDVVRPPADTSLPSPDPSAPATVPAEPAPAATTVPPEPAATSEAPASPPATTPAPGETSPPASPPPPSEPVGSPTASL
;
A
#
# COMPACT_ATOMS: atom_id res chain seq x y z
N MET A 1 -63.43 -8.29 5.12
CA MET A 1 -63.67 -7.11 4.24
C MET A 1 -62.89 -7.32 2.96
N ARG A 2 -63.53 -7.24 1.79
CA ARG A 2 -62.94 -7.64 0.50
C ARG A 2 -62.01 -6.55 -0.05
N THR A 3 -60.83 -6.94 -0.50
CA THR A 3 -59.74 -6.08 -1.01
C THR A 3 -60.18 -5.15 -2.14
N GLY A 4 -61.20 -5.54 -2.90
CA GLY A 4 -61.79 -4.73 -3.98
C GLY A 4 -62.51 -3.45 -3.51
N ASP A 5 -63.14 -3.46 -2.33
CA ASP A 5 -63.84 -2.28 -1.80
C ASP A 5 -62.85 -1.22 -1.28
N LEU A 6 -61.66 -1.67 -0.88
CA LEU A 6 -60.60 -0.80 -0.37
C LEU A 6 -59.90 -0.05 -1.51
N LEU A 7 -59.69 -0.71 -2.65
CA LEU A 7 -59.19 -0.07 -3.88
C LEU A 7 -60.20 0.95 -4.44
N ARG A 8 -61.51 0.62 -4.44
CA ARG A 8 -62.56 1.55 -4.91
C ARG A 8 -62.73 2.78 -4.01
N ARG A 9 -62.49 2.63 -2.70
CA ARG A 9 -62.48 3.75 -1.74
C ARG A 9 -61.25 4.64 -1.87
N LEU A 10 -60.10 4.08 -2.22
CA LEU A 10 -58.89 4.86 -2.50
C LEU A 10 -59.03 5.65 -3.80
N ASP A 11 -59.57 5.03 -4.84
CA ASP A 11 -59.72 5.65 -6.17
C ASP A 11 -60.71 6.82 -6.14
N SER A 12 -61.85 6.66 -5.45
CA SER A 12 -62.88 7.71 -5.32
C SER A 12 -62.47 8.89 -4.43
N ARG A 13 -61.50 8.72 -3.52
CA ARG A 13 -61.04 9.82 -2.63
C ARG A 13 -59.80 10.54 -3.14
N LEU A 14 -58.93 9.88 -3.91
CA LEU A 14 -57.66 10.46 -4.36
C LEU A 14 -57.75 11.10 -5.76
N LEU A 15 -58.61 10.61 -6.65
CA LEU A 15 -58.73 11.17 -8.01
C LEU A 15 -59.35 12.60 -8.07
N PRO A 16 -60.41 12.94 -7.30
CA PRO A 16 -61.00 14.27 -7.38
C PRO A 16 -60.07 15.43 -6.95
N PRO A 17 -59.24 15.32 -5.89
CA PRO A 17 -58.29 16.38 -5.55
C PRO A 17 -57.11 16.45 -6.52
N LEU A 18 -56.63 15.33 -7.06
CA LEU A 18 -55.53 15.30 -8.05
C LEU A 18 -55.95 15.91 -9.39
N ALA A 19 -57.19 15.68 -9.85
CA ALA A 19 -57.72 16.29 -11.06
C ALA A 19 -57.90 17.82 -10.92
N ARG A 20 -58.26 18.31 -9.72
CA ARG A 20 -58.34 19.75 -9.42
C ARG A 20 -56.97 20.41 -9.25
N ALA A 21 -55.98 19.67 -8.75
CA ALA A 21 -54.59 20.15 -8.66
C ALA A 21 -53.96 20.26 -10.06
N MET A 22 -54.19 19.29 -10.95
CA MET A 22 -53.66 19.33 -12.32
C MET A 22 -54.29 20.43 -13.19
N SER A 23 -55.57 20.74 -13.02
CA SER A 23 -56.22 21.84 -13.75
C SER A 23 -55.76 23.23 -13.28
N ARG A 24 -55.32 23.39 -12.02
CA ARG A 24 -54.71 24.65 -11.53
C ARG A 24 -53.24 24.83 -11.95
N LEU A 25 -52.56 23.76 -12.35
CA LEU A 25 -51.21 23.80 -12.93
C LEU A 25 -51.18 24.16 -14.43
N ALA A 26 -52.34 24.44 -15.04
CA ALA A 26 -52.46 24.82 -16.45
C ALA A 26 -52.16 26.32 -16.74
N GLN A 27 -51.82 27.13 -15.72
CA GLN A 27 -51.36 28.51 -15.91
C GLN A 27 -49.83 28.56 -15.97
N GLY A 28 -49.30 28.79 -17.18
CA GLY A 28 -47.92 28.52 -17.61
C GLY A 28 -46.75 29.12 -16.81
N ARG A 29 -46.98 30.04 -15.87
CA ARG A 29 -45.91 30.60 -15.00
C ARG A 29 -45.63 29.77 -13.75
N LEU A 30 -46.65 29.14 -13.15
CA LEU A 30 -46.49 28.30 -11.96
C LEU A 30 -45.90 26.93 -12.31
N ARG A 31 -46.27 26.38 -13.47
CA ARG A 31 -45.68 25.15 -14.01
C ARG A 31 -44.18 25.32 -14.25
N MET A 32 -43.74 26.47 -14.78
CA MET A 32 -42.32 26.74 -14.97
C MET A 32 -41.56 26.81 -13.63
N ARG A 33 -42.14 27.48 -12.61
CA ARG A 33 -41.53 27.56 -11.27
C ARG A 33 -41.46 26.22 -10.55
N VAL A 34 -42.48 25.38 -10.71
CA VAL A 34 -42.49 24.01 -10.14
C VAL A 34 -41.47 23.13 -10.87
N LEU A 35 -41.40 23.20 -12.19
CA LEU A 35 -40.41 22.45 -12.97
C LEU A 35 -38.98 22.89 -12.66
N THR A 36 -38.71 24.20 -12.51
CA THR A 36 -37.39 24.68 -12.10
C THR A 36 -37.06 24.26 -10.67
N GLY A 37 -38.04 24.25 -9.76
CA GLY A 37 -37.84 23.79 -8.39
C GLY A 37 -37.50 22.30 -8.32
N VAL A 38 -38.20 21.46 -9.08
CA VAL A 38 -37.92 20.02 -9.18
C VAL A 38 -36.57 19.76 -9.84
N ALA A 39 -36.23 20.50 -10.90
CA ALA A 39 -34.93 20.41 -11.56
C ALA A 39 -33.78 20.77 -10.61
N LEU A 40 -33.89 21.88 -9.87
CA LEU A 40 -32.91 22.27 -8.86
C LEU A 40 -32.76 21.21 -7.77
N LEU A 41 -33.88 20.70 -7.23
CA LEU A 41 -33.86 19.66 -6.21
C LEU A 41 -33.16 18.39 -6.69
N SER A 42 -33.46 17.95 -7.91
CA SER A 42 -32.83 16.78 -8.51
C SER A 42 -31.35 17.02 -8.82
N SER A 43 -30.96 18.21 -9.29
CA SER A 43 -29.55 18.58 -9.45
C SER A 43 -28.80 18.58 -8.11
N THR A 44 -29.37 19.16 -7.04
CA THR A 44 -28.75 19.10 -5.70
C THR A 44 -28.67 17.69 -5.16
N ALA A 45 -29.69 16.85 -5.37
CA ALA A 45 -29.65 15.46 -4.95
C ALA A 45 -28.54 14.69 -5.68
N VAL A 46 -28.40 14.88 -7.00
CA VAL A 46 -27.33 14.27 -7.81
C VAL A 46 -25.96 14.75 -7.33
N LEU A 47 -25.78 16.04 -7.09
CA LEU A 47 -24.53 16.60 -6.57
C LEU A 47 -24.19 16.07 -5.17
N LEU A 48 -25.17 15.99 -4.26
CA LEU A 48 -24.98 15.41 -2.94
C LEU A 48 -24.62 13.93 -3.02
N THR A 49 -25.26 13.16 -3.91
CA THR A 49 -24.90 11.75 -4.13
C THR A 49 -23.54 11.61 -4.80
N ALA A 50 -23.14 12.52 -5.69
CA ALA A 50 -21.83 12.50 -6.33
C ALA A 50 -20.72 12.86 -5.34
N VAL A 51 -20.93 13.86 -4.48
CA VAL A 51 -20.00 14.22 -3.39
C VAL A 51 -19.91 13.08 -2.38
N TRP A 52 -21.04 12.49 -2.00
CA TRP A 52 -21.06 11.36 -1.07
C TRP A 52 -20.45 10.08 -1.67
N ALA A 53 -20.56 9.87 -2.98
CA ALA A 53 -19.90 8.78 -3.69
C ALA A 53 -18.40 9.04 -3.88
N ALA A 54 -17.99 10.29 -4.09
CA ALA A 54 -16.59 10.70 -4.14
C ALA A 54 -15.91 10.55 -2.76
N ASP A 55 -16.60 10.92 -1.69
CA ASP A 55 -16.16 10.71 -0.30
C ASP A 55 -16.06 9.23 0.08
N ARG A 56 -16.75 8.34 -0.65
CA ARG A 56 -16.72 6.89 -0.40
C ARG A 56 -15.78 6.10 -1.29
N GLY A 57 -14.98 6.75 -2.12
CA GLY A 57 -14.00 6.08 -2.97
C GLY A 57 -14.65 5.10 -3.94
N ALA A 58 -14.99 5.55 -5.15
CA ALA A 58 -15.22 4.61 -6.24
C ALA A 58 -13.92 3.81 -6.51
N PRO A 59 -14.00 2.49 -6.74
CA PRO A 59 -12.81 1.68 -7.06
C PRO A 59 -12.25 2.18 -8.40
N GLY A 60 -11.15 2.93 -8.31
CA GLY A 60 -10.39 3.42 -9.45
C GLY A 60 -9.50 2.29 -9.99
N GLY A 61 -9.86 1.78 -11.16
CA GLY A 61 -9.00 0.90 -11.94
C GLY A 61 -9.55 0.67 -13.33
N ASP A 62 -8.81 1.10 -14.34
CA ASP A 62 -8.97 0.66 -15.73
C ASP A 62 -8.99 -0.89 -15.76
N PRO A 63 -10.07 -1.54 -16.24
CA PRO A 63 -10.20 -2.99 -16.23
C PRO A 63 -9.20 -3.72 -17.15
N THR A 64 -8.36 -2.99 -17.90
CA THR A 64 -7.28 -3.57 -18.70
C THR A 64 -5.98 -3.81 -17.92
N VAL A 65 -5.87 -3.30 -16.69
CA VAL A 65 -4.80 -3.62 -15.73
C VAL A 65 -5.45 -4.43 -14.63
N GLY A 66 -5.03 -5.69 -14.44
CA GLY A 66 -5.63 -6.59 -13.44
C GLY A 66 -5.83 -5.88 -12.09
N GLU A 67 -7.04 -6.01 -11.53
CA GLU A 67 -7.47 -5.31 -10.32
C GLU A 67 -6.43 -5.44 -9.18
N VAL A 68 -5.74 -4.34 -8.88
CA VAL A 68 -4.79 -4.24 -7.76
C VAL A 68 -5.52 -3.67 -6.57
N VAL A 69 -5.62 -4.44 -5.50
CA VAL A 69 -6.22 -3.96 -4.24
C VAL A 69 -5.25 -2.98 -3.58
N ARG A 70 -5.74 -1.80 -3.20
CA ARG A 70 -4.95 -0.82 -2.44
C ARG A 70 -5.47 -0.76 -1.01
N VAL A 71 -4.57 -0.82 -0.05
CA VAL A 71 -4.87 -0.82 1.39
C VAL A 71 -4.02 0.26 2.06
N GLY A 72 -4.58 1.01 3.01
CA GLY A 72 -3.91 2.17 3.60
C GLY A 72 -4.41 3.49 3.04
N VAL A 73 -3.51 4.47 2.95
CA VAL A 73 -3.85 5.87 2.64
C VAL A 73 -3.33 6.33 1.29
N VAL A 74 -3.99 7.34 0.73
CA VAL A 74 -3.53 8.07 -0.46
C VAL A 74 -3.16 9.53 -0.11
N GLU A 75 -2.39 10.18 -0.97
CA GLU A 75 -1.99 11.58 -0.78
C GLU A 75 -3.20 12.49 -0.61
N GLY A 76 -3.12 13.44 0.34
CA GLY A 76 -4.21 14.36 0.66
C GLY A 76 -5.32 13.76 1.52
N GLN A 77 -5.30 12.45 1.82
CA GLN A 77 -6.31 11.83 2.68
C GLN A 77 -6.15 12.25 4.15
N SER A 78 -7.29 12.39 4.85
CA SER A 78 -7.32 12.62 6.30
C SER A 78 -6.90 11.37 7.07
N ILE A 79 -5.88 11.50 7.93
CA ILE A 79 -5.42 10.41 8.81
C ILE A 79 -6.47 10.09 9.89
N PRO A 80 -7.09 11.06 10.58
CA PRO A 80 -8.18 10.76 11.51
C PRO A 80 -9.36 10.06 10.84
N GLY A 81 -9.72 10.47 9.62
CA GLY A 81 -10.77 9.83 8.82
C GLY A 81 -10.43 8.38 8.47
N TYR A 82 -9.20 8.12 8.02
CA TYR A 82 -8.69 6.78 7.78
C TYR A 82 -8.77 5.89 9.03
N VAL A 83 -8.22 6.35 10.16
CA VAL A 83 -8.23 5.59 11.43
C VAL A 83 -9.66 5.27 11.88
N ALA A 84 -10.60 6.20 11.71
CA ALA A 84 -12.01 5.97 12.02
C ALA A 84 -12.64 4.90 11.10
N SER A 85 -12.40 4.98 9.79
CA SER A 85 -12.90 4.01 8.79
C SER A 85 -12.40 2.60 9.09
N SER A 86 -11.08 2.42 9.26
CA SER A 86 -10.49 1.11 9.54
C SER A 86 -11.03 0.49 10.83
N ARG A 87 -11.33 1.31 11.86
CA ARG A 87 -11.97 0.82 13.09
C ARG A 87 -13.40 0.34 12.87
N GLU A 88 -14.17 1.06 12.05
CA GLU A 88 -15.54 0.67 11.68
C GLU A 88 -15.55 -0.63 10.86
N GLU A 89 -14.65 -0.73 9.87
CA GLU A 89 -14.49 -1.92 9.03
C GLU A 89 -14.06 -3.14 9.85
N LEU A 90 -13.10 -2.97 10.78
CA LEU A 90 -12.72 -4.03 11.70
C LEU A 90 -13.89 -4.46 12.59
N ALA A 91 -14.71 -3.52 13.07
CA ALA A 91 -15.89 -3.85 13.86
C ALA A 91 -16.92 -4.65 13.05
N LYS A 92 -17.16 -4.28 11.78
CA LYS A 92 -18.03 -5.02 10.85
C LYS A 92 -17.50 -6.42 10.58
N LEU A 93 -16.19 -6.55 10.35
CA LEU A 93 -15.54 -7.84 10.09
C LEU A 93 -15.62 -8.77 11.31
N VAL A 94 -15.50 -8.24 12.53
CA VAL A 94 -15.66 -9.03 13.76
C VAL A 94 -17.12 -9.47 13.94
N ALA A 95 -18.08 -8.61 13.62
CA ALA A 95 -19.51 -8.93 13.70
C ALA A 95 -19.94 -9.98 12.66
N THR A 96 -19.35 -9.93 11.46
CA THR A 96 -19.62 -10.85 10.36
C THR A 96 -18.30 -11.42 9.81
N PRO A 97 -17.72 -12.45 10.46
CA PRO A 97 -16.45 -13.02 10.05
C PRO A 97 -16.50 -13.65 8.64
N PRO A 98 -15.38 -13.65 7.89
CA PRO A 98 -15.31 -14.31 6.60
C PRO A 98 -15.29 -15.83 6.77
N SER A 99 -15.81 -16.56 5.78
CA SER A 99 -15.84 -18.04 5.78
C SER A 99 -14.47 -18.71 5.82
N THR A 100 -13.42 -17.98 5.44
CA THR A 100 -12.02 -18.47 5.37
C THR A 100 -11.25 -18.28 6.69
N GLY A 101 -11.88 -17.72 7.73
CA GLY A 101 -11.32 -17.57 9.08
C GLY A 101 -10.27 -16.47 9.22
N ASP A 102 -9.24 -16.48 8.38
CA ASP A 102 -8.14 -15.52 8.38
C ASP A 102 -8.25 -14.50 7.25
N THR A 103 -7.82 -13.27 7.53
CA THR A 103 -7.73 -12.18 6.55
C THR A 103 -6.40 -11.45 6.67
N TYR A 104 -5.99 -10.79 5.59
CA TYR A 104 -4.89 -9.85 5.65
C TYR A 104 -5.33 -8.54 6.30
N ALA A 105 -4.42 -7.88 7.00
CA ALA A 105 -4.65 -6.55 7.52
C ALA A 105 -3.34 -5.76 7.50
N LEU A 106 -3.45 -4.45 7.26
CA LEU A 106 -2.38 -3.50 7.46
C LEU A 106 -2.45 -2.97 8.90
N VAL A 107 -1.39 -3.18 9.66
CA VAL A 107 -1.21 -2.65 11.01
C VAL A 107 -0.30 -1.43 10.91
N THR A 108 -0.79 -0.28 11.32
CA THR A 108 -0.01 0.96 11.39
C THR A 108 0.33 1.24 12.85
N LEU A 109 1.59 1.55 13.12
CA LEU A 109 2.09 1.78 14.47
C LEU A 109 2.01 3.27 14.83
N THR A 110 1.87 3.56 16.12
CA THR A 110 1.86 4.92 16.65
C THR A 110 3.25 5.57 16.58
N ASN A 111 4.30 4.77 16.76
CA ASN A 111 5.69 5.20 16.72
C ASN A 111 6.52 4.18 15.93
N TYR A 112 7.72 4.58 15.53
CA TYR A 112 8.71 3.65 15.02
C TYR A 112 9.17 2.69 16.11
N LEU A 113 9.20 1.39 15.80
CA LEU A 113 9.59 0.32 16.71
C LEU A 113 10.85 -0.40 16.23
N ALA A 114 11.65 -0.87 17.19
CA ALA A 114 12.75 -1.80 16.94
C ALA A 114 12.21 -3.21 16.64
N PRO A 115 12.95 -4.08 15.92
CA PRO A 115 12.53 -5.43 15.57
C PRO A 115 12.05 -6.26 16.79
N GLU A 116 12.75 -6.16 17.92
CA GLU A 116 12.47 -6.93 19.15
C GLU A 116 11.15 -6.50 19.81
N ARG A 117 10.71 -5.26 19.57
CA ARG A 117 9.46 -4.72 20.11
C ARG A 117 8.23 -5.17 19.30
N LEU A 118 8.41 -5.75 18.11
CA LEU A 118 7.30 -6.18 17.26
C LEU A 118 6.58 -7.42 17.81
N THR A 119 7.32 -8.41 18.33
CA THR A 119 6.74 -9.66 18.88
C THR A 119 5.67 -9.39 19.95
N PRO A 120 5.94 -8.61 21.02
CA PRO A 120 4.92 -8.32 22.02
C PRO A 120 3.77 -7.44 21.52
N VAL A 121 3.90 -6.78 20.36
CA VAL A 121 2.87 -5.93 19.73
C VAL A 121 2.00 -6.71 18.72
N LEU A 122 2.53 -7.76 18.09
CA LEU A 122 1.81 -8.55 17.10
C LEU A 122 1.33 -9.92 17.65
N ARG A 123 1.86 -10.43 18.77
CA ARG A 123 1.49 -11.72 19.43
C ARG A 123 1.34 -12.89 18.45
N ASP A 124 2.46 -13.32 17.88
CA ASP A 124 2.58 -14.58 17.14
C ASP A 124 1.61 -14.77 15.96
N VAL A 125 0.99 -13.69 15.47
CA VAL A 125 0.27 -13.71 14.19
C VAL A 125 1.27 -13.86 13.04
N ALA A 126 0.82 -14.47 11.95
CA ALA A 126 1.63 -14.58 10.76
C ALA A 126 1.87 -13.17 10.17
N VAL A 127 3.12 -12.71 10.22
CA VAL A 127 3.53 -11.48 9.55
C VAL A 127 4.01 -11.84 8.15
N ALA A 128 3.58 -11.06 7.16
CA ALA A 128 4.01 -11.24 5.78
C ALA A 128 5.15 -10.27 5.44
N GLN A 129 5.03 -9.02 5.90
CA GLN A 129 5.95 -7.94 5.56
C GLN A 129 5.90 -6.86 6.63
N VAL A 130 7.02 -6.18 6.85
CA VAL A 130 7.11 -4.94 7.62
C VAL A 130 7.60 -3.78 6.76
N PHE A 131 7.20 -2.57 7.15
CA PHE A 131 7.59 -1.32 6.50
C PHE A 131 8.53 -0.57 7.42
N GLY A 132 9.72 -0.25 6.89
CA GLY A 132 10.76 0.46 7.59
C GLY A 132 11.05 1.81 6.94
N ARG A 133 11.45 2.79 7.77
CA ARG A 133 12.06 4.04 7.33
C ARG A 133 12.89 4.58 8.49
N VAL A 134 14.09 5.10 8.22
CA VAL A 134 14.93 5.73 9.25
C VAL A 134 14.41 7.15 9.50
N PRO A 135 13.90 7.50 10.69
CA PRO A 135 13.38 8.84 10.95
C PRO A 135 14.55 9.82 11.14
N LEU A 136 14.98 10.47 10.05
CA LEU A 136 15.92 11.59 10.08
C LEU A 136 15.14 12.91 10.02
N ALA A 137 15.53 13.88 10.85
CA ALA A 137 14.91 15.20 10.86
C ALA A 137 15.11 15.89 9.49
N ASP A 138 14.04 16.50 8.99
CA ASP A 138 14.00 17.30 7.76
C ASP A 138 14.59 16.62 6.51
N THR A 139 14.61 15.28 6.51
CA THR A 139 15.21 14.45 5.46
C THR A 139 14.25 13.35 5.06
N GLN A 140 13.98 13.24 3.77
CA GLN A 140 13.30 12.08 3.22
C GLN A 140 14.27 10.90 3.14
N THR A 141 13.93 9.83 3.83
CA THR A 141 14.66 8.56 3.84
C THR A 141 13.84 7.50 3.12
N GLN A 142 14.51 6.47 2.62
CA GLN A 142 13.87 5.43 1.84
C GLN A 142 12.89 4.63 2.70
N ILE A 143 11.67 4.45 2.19
CA ILE A 143 10.75 3.44 2.73
C ILE A 143 11.18 2.08 2.19
N VAL A 144 11.50 1.16 3.09
CA VAL A 144 11.92 -0.21 2.77
C VAL A 144 10.85 -1.21 3.16
N HIS A 145 10.78 -2.27 2.37
CA HIS A 145 9.80 -3.34 2.51
C HIS A 145 10.57 -4.62 2.84
N ILE A 146 10.36 -5.17 4.03
CA ILE A 146 11.10 -6.33 4.51
C ILE A 146 10.12 -7.50 4.67
N PRO A 147 10.21 -8.57 3.86
CA PRO A 147 9.47 -9.81 4.10
C PRO A 147 9.84 -10.37 5.48
N ALA A 148 8.84 -10.77 6.27
CA ALA A 148 9.08 -11.11 7.68
C ALA A 148 8.19 -12.25 8.16
N ALA A 149 8.55 -13.50 7.84
CA ALA A 149 7.82 -14.67 8.32
C ALA A 149 8.16 -15.02 9.78
N ARG A 150 9.36 -14.67 10.23
CA ARG A 150 9.89 -14.91 11.59
C ARG A 150 10.38 -13.60 12.19
N ILE A 151 9.69 -13.14 13.23
CA ILE A 151 10.07 -11.93 13.97
C ILE A 151 10.76 -12.32 15.28
N PRO A 152 11.90 -11.70 15.64
CA PRO A 152 12.53 -10.56 14.96
C PRO A 152 13.53 -10.92 13.85
N THR A 153 13.91 -12.20 13.71
CA THR A 153 15.05 -12.64 12.90
C THR A 153 15.02 -12.14 11.45
N ASP A 154 13.94 -12.36 10.71
CA ASP A 154 13.87 -11.96 9.30
C ASP A 154 13.89 -10.43 9.13
N VAL A 155 13.40 -9.68 10.13
CA VAL A 155 13.45 -8.21 10.12
C VAL A 155 14.88 -7.73 10.32
N VAL A 156 15.61 -8.34 11.27
CA VAL A 156 17.03 -8.02 11.53
C VAL A 156 17.88 -8.34 10.31
N ASP A 157 17.70 -9.52 9.70
CA ASP A 157 18.41 -9.93 8.49
C ASP A 157 18.10 -9.00 7.31
N GLY A 158 16.82 -8.62 7.14
CA GLY A 158 16.40 -7.66 6.13
C GLY A 158 16.99 -6.27 6.35
N MET A 159 17.07 -5.80 7.60
CA MET A 159 17.75 -4.54 7.94
C MET A 159 19.24 -4.60 7.62
N ALA A 160 19.93 -5.71 7.90
CA ALA A 160 21.33 -5.88 7.54
C ALA A 160 21.54 -5.78 6.01
N GLN A 161 20.70 -6.43 5.21
CA GLN A 161 20.76 -6.32 3.74
C GLN A 161 20.48 -4.89 3.23
N VAL A 162 19.55 -4.18 3.86
CA VAL A 162 19.31 -2.76 3.55
C VAL A 162 20.53 -1.93 3.90
N ALA A 163 21.20 -2.20 5.02
CA ALA A 163 22.41 -1.48 5.42
C ALA A 163 23.55 -1.65 4.42
N GLU A 164 23.80 -2.87 3.94
CA GLU A 164 24.81 -3.16 2.92
C GLU A 164 24.51 -2.42 1.61
N ARG A 165 23.25 -2.45 1.14
CA ARG A 165 22.83 -1.70 -0.05
C ARG A 165 23.07 -0.20 0.12
N LYS A 166 22.72 0.35 1.28
CA LYS A 166 22.86 1.79 1.58
C LYS A 166 24.32 2.22 1.72
N GLU A 167 25.19 1.35 2.21
CA GLU A 167 26.63 1.60 2.24
C GLU A 167 27.24 1.63 0.83
N ALA A 168 26.81 0.73 -0.05
CA ALA A 168 27.20 0.76 -1.47
C ALA A 168 26.70 2.03 -2.17
N GLU A 169 25.44 2.42 -1.95
CA GLU A 169 24.85 3.67 -2.46
C GLU A 169 25.64 4.90 -1.98
N ALA A 170 26.02 4.94 -0.70
CA ALA A 170 26.84 6.02 -0.17
C ALA A 170 28.24 6.09 -0.82
N ALA A 171 28.86 4.93 -1.10
CA ALA A 171 30.15 4.88 -1.79
C ALA A 171 30.06 5.31 -3.25
N GLU A 172 28.97 4.95 -3.95
CA GLU A 172 28.69 5.39 -5.31
C GLU A 172 28.54 6.91 -5.37
N TYR A 173 27.74 7.51 -4.48
CA TYR A 173 27.60 8.97 -4.42
C TYR A 173 28.92 9.70 -4.16
N ARG A 174 29.77 9.19 -3.26
CA ARG A 174 31.11 9.77 -3.04
C ARG A 174 31.99 9.67 -4.27
N THR A 175 31.90 8.57 -5.01
CA THR A 175 32.64 8.38 -6.27
C THR A 175 32.18 9.42 -7.30
N LEU A 176 30.85 9.57 -7.50
CA LEU A 176 30.28 10.55 -8.41
C LEU A 176 30.69 11.99 -8.04
N SER A 177 30.58 12.35 -6.76
CA SER A 177 31.06 13.64 -6.24
C SER A 177 32.54 13.89 -6.57
N GLY A 178 33.40 12.87 -6.40
CA GLY A 178 34.83 12.95 -6.72
C GLY A 178 35.17 13.06 -8.21
N THR A 179 34.26 12.69 -9.12
CA THR A 179 34.47 12.89 -10.57
C THR A 179 34.23 14.34 -11.02
N LEU A 180 33.52 15.12 -10.21
CA LEU A 180 33.23 16.53 -10.47
C LEU A 180 34.43 17.38 -10.01
N THR A 181 35.28 17.80 -10.95
CA THR A 181 36.55 18.51 -10.70
C THR A 181 36.53 19.99 -11.09
N GLY A 182 35.52 20.45 -11.81
CA GLY A 182 35.36 21.84 -12.21
C GLY A 182 34.63 22.71 -11.17
N ASP A 183 34.70 24.01 -11.41
CA ASP A 183 34.19 25.07 -10.54
C ASP A 183 33.00 25.83 -11.13
N SER A 184 32.28 25.22 -12.07
CA SER A 184 31.01 25.82 -12.52
C SER A 184 29.99 25.79 -11.38
N GLU A 185 29.07 26.77 -11.35
CA GLU A 185 27.97 26.77 -10.36
C GLU A 185 27.15 25.49 -10.43
N ARG A 186 26.90 25.00 -11.66
CA ARG A 186 26.18 23.76 -11.90
C ARG A 186 26.89 22.56 -11.28
N GLU A 187 28.21 22.51 -11.42
CA GLU A 187 29.02 21.41 -10.90
C GLU A 187 29.15 21.46 -9.38
N ARG A 188 29.27 22.66 -8.79
CA ARG A 188 29.17 22.83 -7.33
C ARG A 188 27.82 22.34 -6.79
N GLN A 189 26.73 22.67 -7.46
CA GLN A 189 25.39 22.23 -7.07
C GLN A 189 25.23 20.71 -7.19
N LEU A 190 25.73 20.10 -8.27
CA LEU A 190 25.73 18.64 -8.42
C LEU A 190 26.56 17.94 -7.33
N ARG A 191 27.74 18.49 -7.01
CA ARG A 191 28.59 17.97 -5.94
C ARG A 191 27.87 18.01 -4.61
N GLN A 192 27.19 19.12 -4.28
CA GLN A 192 26.37 19.24 -3.08
C GLN A 192 25.25 18.19 -3.04
N VAL A 193 24.56 17.93 -4.15
CA VAL A 193 23.52 16.89 -4.22
C VAL A 193 24.13 15.51 -3.94
N TYR A 194 25.24 15.15 -4.58
CA TYR A 194 25.91 13.87 -4.33
C TYR A 194 26.45 13.74 -2.91
N ASP A 195 27.05 14.79 -2.36
CA ASP A 195 27.53 14.79 -0.97
C ASP A 195 26.38 14.62 0.03
N SER A 196 25.24 15.28 -0.21
CA SER A 196 24.02 15.11 0.61
C SER A 196 23.48 13.68 0.51
N GLY A 197 23.38 13.11 -0.70
CA GLY A 197 22.95 11.73 -0.91
C GLY A 197 23.88 10.73 -0.23
N ALA A 198 25.21 10.93 -0.32
CA ALA A 198 26.19 10.10 0.37
C ALA A 198 26.02 10.15 1.90
N ALA A 199 25.75 11.33 2.46
CA ALA A 199 25.55 11.50 3.89
C ALA A 199 24.26 10.81 4.38
N VAL A 200 23.14 10.98 3.66
CA VAL A 200 21.86 10.35 3.98
C VAL A 200 21.97 8.82 3.88
N ALA A 201 22.51 8.30 2.77
CA ALA A 201 22.68 6.85 2.59
C ALA A 201 23.58 6.23 3.67
N ALA A 202 24.66 6.92 4.07
CA ALA A 202 25.52 6.45 5.16
C ALA A 202 24.82 6.45 6.53
N ALA A 203 24.00 7.47 6.81
CA ALA A 203 23.19 7.54 8.02
C ALA A 203 22.15 6.42 8.06
N GLU A 204 21.46 6.17 6.94
CA GLU A 204 20.53 5.05 6.82
C GLU A 204 21.22 3.70 7.02
N ALA A 205 22.39 3.49 6.40
CA ALA A 205 23.17 2.26 6.56
C ALA A 205 23.54 2.01 8.02
N THR A 206 24.01 3.04 8.73
CA THR A 206 24.37 2.95 10.15
C THR A 206 23.17 2.61 11.04
N ALA A 207 22.03 3.24 10.78
CA ALA A 207 20.81 3.00 11.54
C ALA A 207 20.31 1.56 11.33
N TYR A 208 20.23 1.08 10.09
CA TYR A 208 19.78 -0.30 9.83
C TYR A 208 20.76 -1.35 10.36
N ARG A 209 22.07 -1.12 10.28
CA ARG A 209 23.10 -2.02 10.85
C ARG A 209 22.98 -2.20 12.35
N SER A 210 22.47 -1.17 13.05
CA SER A 210 22.24 -1.21 14.50
C SER A 210 20.81 -1.64 14.88
N SER A 211 20.04 -2.19 13.93
CA SER A 211 18.65 -2.64 14.14
C SER A 211 17.77 -1.54 14.74
N CYS A 212 17.85 -0.34 14.17
CA CYS A 212 17.17 0.84 14.69
C CYS A 212 15.66 0.68 14.90
N SER A 213 15.11 1.55 15.76
CA SER A 213 13.65 1.74 15.87
C SER A 213 13.12 2.46 14.63
N CYS A 214 12.91 1.70 13.56
CA CYS A 214 12.62 2.22 12.23
C CYS A 214 11.42 1.52 11.55
N VAL A 215 10.80 0.52 12.19
CA VAL A 215 9.60 -0.15 11.66
C VAL A 215 8.35 0.62 12.08
N TYR A 216 7.47 0.95 11.15
CA TYR A 216 6.27 1.75 11.43
C TYR A 216 4.95 1.09 10.99
N ALA A 217 5.02 0.00 10.23
CA ALA A 217 3.83 -0.76 9.87
C ALA A 217 4.17 -2.23 9.57
N ALA A 218 3.14 -3.08 9.59
CA ALA A 218 3.24 -4.49 9.24
C ALA A 218 1.99 -4.97 8.51
N VAL A 219 2.16 -5.85 7.53
CA VAL A 219 1.06 -6.63 6.93
C VAL A 219 1.03 -7.98 7.61
N ILE A 220 -0.12 -8.30 8.20
CA ILE A 220 -0.33 -9.54 8.95
C ILE A 220 -1.48 -10.33 8.35
N ARG A 221 -1.52 -11.62 8.66
CA ARG A 221 -2.66 -12.51 8.38
C ARG A 221 -3.14 -13.11 9.69
N ALA A 222 -4.40 -12.84 10.06
CA ALA A 222 -4.96 -13.28 11.33
C ALA A 222 -6.50 -13.36 11.29
N THR A 223 -7.07 -13.96 12.33
CA THR A 223 -8.53 -13.97 12.55
C THR A 223 -9.04 -12.58 12.95
N PRO A 224 -10.31 -12.23 12.65
CA PRO A 224 -10.90 -10.95 13.06
C PRO A 224 -10.77 -10.67 14.57
N THR A 225 -10.91 -11.70 15.41
CA THR A 225 -10.73 -11.57 16.87
C THR A 225 -9.30 -11.19 17.25
N ALA A 226 -8.29 -11.80 16.63
CA ALA A 226 -6.88 -11.46 16.85
C ALA A 226 -6.56 -10.03 16.37
N LEU A 227 -7.09 -9.64 15.21
CA LEU A 227 -6.98 -8.26 14.71
C LEU A 227 -7.58 -7.25 15.68
N LYS A 228 -8.75 -7.57 16.27
CA LYS A 228 -9.39 -6.73 17.28
C LYS A 228 -8.53 -6.58 18.53
N GLN A 229 -7.90 -7.66 19.00
CA GLN A 229 -6.98 -7.61 20.14
C GLN A 229 -5.72 -6.78 19.85
N ILE A 230 -5.17 -6.86 18.64
CA ILE A 230 -4.04 -6.03 18.21
C ILE A 230 -4.43 -4.56 18.17
N SER A 231 -5.63 -4.23 17.65
CA SER A 231 -6.14 -2.86 17.58
C SER A 231 -6.31 -2.16 18.94
N GLY A 232 -6.37 -2.93 20.03
CA GLY A 232 -6.50 -2.42 21.39
C GLY A 232 -5.18 -2.04 22.07
N ARG A 233 -4.03 -2.17 21.39
CA ARG A 233 -2.71 -1.90 21.96
C ARG A 233 -2.31 -0.45 21.75
N SER A 234 -1.62 0.14 22.73
CA SER A 234 -1.15 1.53 22.70
C SER A 234 -0.18 1.82 21.53
N GLU A 235 0.59 0.83 21.12
CA GLU A 235 1.56 0.91 20.05
C GLU A 235 0.92 0.86 18.66
N VAL A 236 -0.36 0.50 18.56
CA VAL A 236 -1.09 0.34 17.30
C VAL A 236 -2.01 1.52 17.09
N ARG A 237 -1.80 2.24 15.98
CA ARG A 237 -2.63 3.39 15.59
C ARG A 237 -3.92 2.94 14.91
N ALA A 238 -3.80 2.06 13.92
CA ALA A 238 -4.92 1.46 13.21
C ALA A 238 -4.61 0.05 12.75
N VAL A 239 -5.66 -0.76 12.66
CA VAL A 239 -5.66 -2.06 11.99
C VAL A 239 -6.69 -1.96 10.88
N ASP A 240 -6.23 -2.07 9.65
CA ASP A 240 -6.99 -1.87 8.43
C ASP A 240 -7.19 -3.23 7.75
N PRO A 241 -8.34 -3.89 7.99
CA PRO A 241 -8.60 -5.22 7.48
C PRO A 241 -8.85 -5.20 5.97
N ALA A 242 -8.27 -6.16 5.25
CA ALA A 242 -8.37 -6.26 3.80
C ALA A 242 -8.83 -7.67 3.36
N PRO A 243 -10.10 -8.06 3.61
CA PRO A 243 -10.65 -9.38 3.24
C PRO A 243 -10.68 -9.68 1.75
N GLU A 244 -10.64 -8.66 0.92
CA GLU A 244 -10.50 -8.71 -0.53
C GLU A 244 -9.09 -9.12 -0.97
N VAL A 245 -8.06 -8.93 -0.13
CA VAL A 245 -6.70 -9.39 -0.43
C VAL A 245 -6.64 -10.90 -0.28
N ARG A 246 -6.51 -11.60 -1.41
CA ARG A 246 -6.26 -13.07 -1.46
C ARG A 246 -4.81 -13.40 -1.75
N ARG A 247 -4.11 -12.48 -2.40
CA ARG A 247 -2.76 -12.62 -2.91
C ARG A 247 -1.98 -11.33 -2.68
N LEU A 248 -0.87 -11.41 -1.96
CA LEU A 248 -0.05 -10.23 -1.63
C LEU A 248 0.59 -9.60 -2.86
N ASP A 249 0.90 -10.38 -3.89
CA ASP A 249 1.47 -9.90 -5.16
C ASP A 249 0.48 -9.09 -6.01
N ARG A 250 -0.80 -9.02 -5.61
CA ARG A 250 -1.84 -8.21 -6.24
C ARG A 250 -2.42 -7.15 -5.30
N ALA A 251 -1.66 -6.81 -4.26
CA ALA A 251 -2.03 -5.79 -3.30
C ALA A 251 -0.91 -4.76 -3.14
N VAL A 252 -1.28 -3.51 -2.97
CA VAL A 252 -0.38 -2.40 -2.66
C VAL A 252 -0.79 -1.83 -1.31
N PHE A 253 0.14 -1.86 -0.37
CA PHE A 253 -0.06 -1.34 0.97
C PHE A 253 0.64 0.01 1.10
N LEU A 254 -0.10 1.01 1.58
CA LEU A 254 0.35 2.40 1.73
C LEU A 254 0.13 2.85 3.17
N PRO A 255 0.94 2.36 4.13
CA PRO A 255 0.80 2.76 5.52
C PRO A 255 1.13 4.25 5.70
N PRO A 256 0.29 5.02 6.43
CA PRO A 256 0.67 6.35 6.85
C PRO A 256 1.89 6.31 7.77
N LEU A 257 2.74 7.32 7.65
CA LEU A 257 3.91 7.50 8.52
C LEU A 257 3.47 7.90 9.94
N PRO A 258 4.26 7.60 10.99
CA PRO A 258 3.94 8.01 12.37
C PRO A 258 3.74 9.52 12.54
N GLU A 259 4.58 10.34 11.89
CA GLU A 259 4.52 11.81 11.92
C GLU A 259 3.35 12.40 11.12
N GLN A 260 2.69 11.62 10.27
CA GLN A 260 1.49 12.05 9.57
C GLN A 260 0.28 11.87 10.50
N THR A 261 -0.14 12.95 11.17
CA THR A 261 -1.27 12.93 12.12
C THR A 261 -2.57 13.48 11.55
N ASP A 262 -2.49 14.39 10.57
CA ASP A 262 -3.65 15.14 10.08
C ASP A 262 -4.02 14.71 8.66
N VAL A 263 -3.10 14.93 7.72
CA VAL A 263 -3.26 14.68 6.28
C VAL A 263 -1.98 14.07 5.74
N VAL A 264 -2.13 13.11 4.81
CA VAL A 264 -1.02 12.48 4.10
C VAL A 264 -0.32 13.50 3.21
N ARG A 265 0.96 13.72 3.46
CA ARG A 265 1.83 14.62 2.70
C ARG A 265 3.24 14.02 2.61
N PRO A 266 3.98 14.21 1.50
CA PRO A 266 5.39 13.89 1.48
C PRO A 266 6.11 14.54 2.67
N PRO A 267 7.05 13.85 3.34
CA PRO A 267 7.83 14.46 4.42
C PRO A 267 8.57 15.71 3.90
N ALA A 268 8.81 16.69 4.76
CA ALA A 268 9.66 17.82 4.36
C ALA A 268 11.08 17.32 4.06
N ASP A 269 11.68 17.80 2.96
CA ASP A 269 13.08 17.58 2.64
C ASP A 269 13.76 18.93 2.48
N THR A 270 14.51 19.33 3.51
CA THR A 270 15.33 20.56 3.45
C THR A 270 16.80 20.24 3.22
N SER A 271 17.15 18.97 3.00
CA SER A 271 18.54 18.54 2.78
C SER A 271 19.04 18.87 1.37
N LEU A 272 18.11 19.11 0.44
CA LEU A 272 18.39 19.51 -0.94
C LEU A 272 18.19 21.02 -1.14
N PRO A 273 19.01 21.68 -1.98
CA PRO A 273 18.76 23.06 -2.37
C PRO A 273 17.40 23.16 -3.07
N SER A 274 16.53 24.04 -2.58
CA SER A 274 15.23 24.29 -3.22
C SER A 274 15.44 24.78 -4.66
N PRO A 275 14.64 24.32 -5.64
CA PRO A 275 14.69 24.89 -6.97
C PRO A 275 14.37 26.39 -6.89
N ASP A 276 15.21 27.20 -7.51
CA ASP A 276 15.04 28.65 -7.56
C ASP A 276 13.67 28.99 -8.20
N PRO A 277 12.76 29.69 -7.49
CA PRO A 277 11.45 30.04 -8.04
C PRO A 277 11.51 31.05 -9.19
N SER A 278 12.70 31.56 -9.51
CA SER A 278 12.94 32.56 -10.57
C SER A 278 13.53 31.99 -11.85
N ALA A 279 13.79 30.68 -11.93
CA ALA A 279 14.14 30.05 -13.20
C ALA A 279 12.86 29.90 -14.05
N PRO A 280 12.75 30.54 -15.23
CA PRO A 280 11.61 30.26 -16.11
C PRO A 280 11.61 28.77 -16.43
N ALA A 281 10.43 28.15 -16.27
CA ALA A 281 10.20 26.77 -16.68
C ALA A 281 10.44 26.66 -18.19
N THR A 282 11.66 26.34 -18.59
CA THR A 282 11.95 25.88 -19.94
C THR A 282 11.33 24.50 -20.06
N VAL A 283 10.06 24.47 -20.44
CA VAL A 283 9.41 23.26 -20.95
C VAL A 283 10.27 22.80 -22.13
N PRO A 284 10.88 21.59 -22.09
CA PRO A 284 11.46 21.04 -23.30
C PRO A 284 10.33 20.91 -24.31
N ALA A 285 10.46 21.63 -25.43
CA ALA A 285 9.56 21.47 -26.55
C ALA A 285 9.53 19.98 -26.92
N GLU A 286 8.33 19.42 -26.87
CA GLU A 286 7.99 18.10 -27.36
C GLU A 286 8.65 17.89 -28.74
N PRO A 287 9.57 16.93 -28.90
CA PRO A 287 10.08 16.62 -30.22
C PRO A 287 8.91 16.03 -31.03
N ALA A 288 8.56 16.74 -32.11
CA ALA A 288 7.60 16.29 -33.10
C ALA A 288 7.91 14.84 -33.54
N PRO A 289 6.89 14.01 -33.81
CA PRO A 289 7.11 12.61 -34.13
C PRO A 289 7.92 12.48 -35.42
N ALA A 290 9.14 11.96 -35.27
CA ALA A 290 9.98 11.55 -36.39
C ALA A 290 9.24 10.45 -37.16
N ALA A 291 9.08 10.69 -38.47
CA ALA A 291 8.49 9.75 -39.40
C ALA A 291 9.23 8.40 -39.33
N THR A 292 8.44 7.34 -39.12
CA THR A 292 8.85 5.95 -39.21
C THR A 292 9.50 5.68 -40.57
N THR A 293 10.82 5.53 -40.57
CA THR A 293 11.55 5.01 -41.73
C THR A 293 11.55 3.48 -41.61
N VAL A 294 10.85 2.85 -42.54
CA VAL A 294 10.71 1.39 -42.67
C VAL A 294 12.07 0.74 -42.93
N PRO A 295 12.52 -0.26 -42.15
CA PRO A 295 13.69 -1.06 -42.49
C PRO A 295 13.36 -2.03 -43.65
N PRO A 296 14.21 -2.18 -44.67
CA PRO A 296 14.00 -3.18 -45.71
C PRO A 296 14.23 -4.61 -45.20
N GLU A 297 13.30 -5.45 -45.62
CA GLU A 297 13.18 -6.90 -45.47
C GLU A 297 14.47 -7.67 -45.87
N PRO A 298 15.01 -8.57 -45.02
CA PRO A 298 16.01 -9.53 -45.44
C PRO A 298 15.34 -10.72 -46.14
N ALA A 299 15.78 -10.98 -47.36
CA ALA A 299 15.36 -12.07 -48.21
C ALA A 299 15.45 -13.44 -47.51
N ALA A 300 14.38 -14.22 -47.69
CA ALA A 300 14.29 -15.62 -47.33
C ALA A 300 15.40 -16.45 -48.00
N THR A 301 16.14 -17.20 -47.20
CA THR A 301 16.85 -18.40 -47.67
C THR A 301 16.35 -19.57 -46.84
N SER A 302 15.56 -20.42 -47.51
CA SER A 302 15.20 -21.77 -47.07
C SER A 302 16.47 -22.59 -46.86
N GLU A 303 16.64 -23.16 -45.67
CA GLU A 303 17.31 -24.45 -45.49
C GLU A 303 17.04 -25.03 -44.10
N ALA A 304 16.25 -26.10 -44.08
CA ALA A 304 16.19 -27.13 -43.05
C ALA A 304 16.01 -28.47 -43.81
N PRO A 305 16.34 -29.66 -43.26
CA PRO A 305 16.72 -29.95 -41.88
C PRO A 305 17.96 -30.88 -41.73
N ALA A 306 18.60 -30.86 -40.56
CA ALA A 306 19.41 -31.99 -40.10
C ALA A 306 19.31 -32.15 -38.58
N SER A 307 18.66 -33.24 -38.18
CA SER A 307 18.56 -33.72 -36.80
C SER A 307 19.93 -34.12 -36.25
N PRO A 308 20.19 -33.92 -34.94
CA PRO A 308 21.11 -34.76 -34.19
C PRO A 308 20.36 -35.72 -33.24
N PRO A 309 20.96 -36.88 -32.92
CA PRO A 309 20.27 -38.02 -32.33
C PRO A 309 20.08 -37.91 -30.81
N ALA A 310 19.04 -38.59 -30.34
CA ALA A 310 18.84 -38.95 -28.96
C ALA A 310 19.89 -39.97 -28.51
N THR A 311 20.54 -39.71 -27.37
CA THR A 311 21.27 -40.73 -26.62
C THR A 311 20.91 -40.61 -25.14
N THR A 312 20.03 -41.51 -24.71
CA THR A 312 19.85 -41.93 -23.32
C THR A 312 21.04 -42.79 -22.90
N PRO A 313 21.57 -42.61 -21.68
CA PRO A 313 21.91 -43.77 -20.86
C PRO A 313 21.12 -43.81 -19.56
N ALA A 314 20.72 -45.02 -19.21
CA ALA A 314 19.97 -45.43 -18.04
C ALA A 314 20.80 -45.31 -16.72
N PRO A 315 20.16 -45.46 -15.55
CA PRO A 315 20.67 -44.97 -14.27
C PRO A 315 21.67 -45.93 -13.62
N GLY A 316 22.74 -45.37 -13.08
CA GLY A 316 23.67 -46.07 -12.21
C GLY A 316 23.10 -46.21 -10.80
N GLU A 317 22.98 -47.45 -10.34
CA GLU A 317 22.80 -47.84 -8.95
C GLU A 317 23.91 -47.22 -8.09
N THR A 318 23.55 -46.53 -7.03
CA THR A 318 24.45 -46.30 -5.89
C THR A 318 23.64 -46.44 -4.62
N SER A 319 23.86 -47.56 -3.94
CA SER A 319 23.30 -47.90 -2.64
C SER A 319 23.66 -46.86 -1.57
N PRO A 320 22.79 -46.67 -0.56
CA PRO A 320 23.01 -45.70 0.52
C PRO A 320 23.93 -46.27 1.62
N PRO A 321 24.85 -45.48 2.19
CA PRO A 321 25.46 -45.80 3.47
C PRO A 321 24.75 -45.09 4.64
N ALA A 322 24.31 -45.94 5.57
CA ALA A 322 24.31 -45.82 7.03
C ALA A 322 23.52 -44.68 7.72
N SER A 323 22.44 -45.12 8.37
CA SER A 323 21.74 -44.41 9.45
C SER A 323 22.68 -43.96 10.57
N PRO A 324 22.45 -42.78 11.18
CA PRO A 324 23.15 -42.36 12.39
C PRO A 324 22.73 -43.20 13.61
N PRO A 325 23.63 -43.47 14.57
CA PRO A 325 23.30 -44.16 15.81
C PRO A 325 22.37 -43.32 16.70
N PRO A 326 21.54 -43.96 17.55
CA PRO A 326 20.62 -43.28 18.46
C PRO A 326 21.36 -42.48 19.55
N PRO A 327 20.75 -41.41 20.08
CA PRO A 327 21.32 -40.60 21.15
C PRO A 327 21.48 -41.40 22.44
N SER A 328 22.65 -41.25 23.06
CA SER A 328 22.96 -41.79 24.39
C SER A 328 22.07 -41.13 25.45
N GLU A 329 21.42 -41.97 26.26
CA GLU A 329 20.69 -41.56 27.46
C GLU A 329 21.63 -40.84 28.45
N PRO A 330 21.23 -39.70 29.04
CA PRO A 330 21.92 -39.18 30.21
C PRO A 330 21.56 -40.04 31.43
N VAL A 331 22.57 -40.76 31.92
CA VAL A 331 22.62 -41.40 33.24
C VAL A 331 22.29 -40.38 34.32
N GLY A 332 21.23 -40.66 35.08
CA GLY A 332 20.87 -39.91 36.27
C GLY A 332 22.00 -39.90 37.30
N SER A 333 22.17 -38.78 37.97
CA SER A 333 22.86 -38.71 39.25
C SER A 333 21.89 -38.18 40.32
N PRO A 334 21.98 -38.74 41.54
CA PRO A 334 20.90 -38.71 42.52
C PRO A 334 20.85 -37.39 43.31
N THR A 335 19.61 -37.01 43.59
CA THR A 335 19.21 -36.07 44.63
C THR A 335 19.73 -36.55 45.99
N ALA A 336 20.56 -35.74 46.63
CA ALA A 336 20.77 -35.82 48.07
C ALA A 336 19.94 -34.72 48.74
N SER A 337 18.97 -35.14 49.53
CA SER A 337 18.24 -34.31 50.50
C SER A 337 19.09 -34.15 51.77
N LEU A 338 19.21 -32.92 52.26
CA LEU A 338 18.94 -32.42 53.62
C LEU A 338 19.60 -31.06 53.85
#